data_AF-A0A942NYB7-F1
#
_entry.id   AF-A0A942NYB7-F1
#
_cell.length_a   1.000
_cell.length_b   1.000
_cell.length_c   1.000
_cell.angle_alpha   90.00
_cell.angle_beta   90.00
_cell.angle_gamma   90.00
#
_symmetry.space_group_name_H-M   'P 1'
#
loop_
_entity.id
_entity.type
_entity.pdbx_description
1 polymer ?
#
loop_
_entity_poly.entity_id
_entity_poly.type
_entity_poly.pdbx_seq_one_letter_code
_entity_poly.pdbx_strand_id
1 'polypeptide(L)'
;MLTEIDSIIAKKLIDSNCISSDCWRQYVATWKIENDSLFLIGLKDCCNFHSIPLKRVFSKNDIIDKKVFANWYTDNITAGFGKNLGFLEDEWRYIFEKQIVLIIDKGKIMKLSISTEN
;
A
#
# COMPACT_ATOMS: atom_id res chain seq x y z
N MET A 1 -12.79 7.13 -9.31
CA MET A 1 -11.92 7.87 -8.35
C MET A 1 -11.41 6.85 -7.33
N LEU A 2 -10.19 6.94 -6.78
CA LEU A 2 -9.53 5.87 -5.96
C LEU A 2 -10.44 5.10 -4.99
N THR A 3 -11.38 5.80 -4.36
CA THR A 3 -12.42 5.26 -3.47
C THR A 3 -13.29 4.16 -4.08
N GLU A 4 -13.56 4.22 -5.38
CA GLU A 4 -14.38 3.26 -6.11
C GLU A 4 -13.65 1.94 -6.34
N ILE A 5 -12.35 2.01 -6.66
CA ILE A 5 -11.50 0.82 -6.81
C ILE A 5 -11.23 0.20 -5.44
N ASP A 6 -10.91 1.01 -4.42
CA ASP A 6 -10.77 0.54 -3.04
C ASP A 6 -12.06 -0.14 -2.54
N SER A 7 -13.23 0.40 -2.88
CA SER A 7 -14.53 -0.20 -2.54
C SER A 7 -14.80 -1.50 -3.30
N ILE A 8 -14.40 -1.60 -4.57
CA ILE A 8 -14.50 -2.84 -5.36
C ILE A 8 -13.57 -3.92 -4.79
N ILE A 9 -12.34 -3.55 -4.47
CA ILE A 9 -11.36 -4.45 -3.84
C ILE A 9 -11.92 -4.91 -2.49
N ALA A 10 -12.30 -3.99 -1.59
CA ALA A 10 -12.88 -4.32 -0.30
C ALA A 10 -14.12 -5.22 -0.43
N LYS A 11 -15.03 -4.94 -1.38
CA LYS A 11 -16.21 -5.79 -1.64
C LYS A 11 -15.86 -7.20 -2.09
N LYS A 12 -14.80 -7.38 -2.87
CA LYS A 12 -14.31 -8.71 -3.27
C LYS A 12 -13.59 -9.44 -2.14
N LEU A 13 -13.29 -8.75 -1.05
CA LEU A 13 -12.54 -9.24 0.11
C LEU A 13 -13.40 -9.47 1.37
N ILE A 14 -14.73 -9.32 1.27
CA ILE A 14 -15.70 -9.53 2.38
C ILE A 14 -15.86 -11.02 2.74
N ASP A 15 -14.78 -11.69 3.12
CA ASP A 15 -14.86 -12.96 3.89
C ASP A 15 -14.40 -12.74 5.34
N SER A 16 -14.03 -11.50 5.70
CA SER A 16 -13.42 -11.17 6.98
C SER A 16 -14.40 -10.45 7.89
N ASN A 17 -14.63 -10.96 9.10
CA ASN A 17 -15.34 -10.25 10.17
C ASN A 17 -14.37 -9.34 10.96
N CYS A 18 -13.37 -8.77 10.29
CA CYS A 18 -12.31 -7.99 10.92
C CYS A 18 -12.81 -6.61 11.34
N ILE A 19 -13.01 -6.42 12.65
CA ILE A 19 -13.37 -5.13 13.24
C ILE A 19 -12.11 -4.56 13.90
N SER A 20 -11.24 -3.93 13.10
CA SER A 20 -10.05 -3.23 13.58
C SER A 20 -10.08 -1.77 13.16
N SER A 21 -9.91 -0.86 14.13
CA SER A 21 -9.82 0.59 13.87
C SER A 21 -8.60 0.95 13.01
N ASP A 22 -7.56 0.14 13.04
CA ASP A 22 -6.32 0.39 12.30
C ASP A 22 -6.37 -0.18 10.87
N CYS A 23 -7.48 -0.82 10.49
CA CYS A 23 -7.55 -1.54 9.23
C CYS A 23 -8.94 -1.54 8.57
N TRP A 24 -9.48 -0.34 8.34
CA TRP A 24 -10.80 -0.16 7.71
C TRP A 24 -10.93 -0.75 6.31
N ARG A 25 -9.81 -0.95 5.60
CA ARG A 25 -9.80 -1.61 4.29
C ARG A 25 -9.97 -3.13 4.37
N GLN A 26 -9.83 -3.72 5.57
CA GLN A 26 -9.90 -5.16 5.85
C GLN A 26 -8.80 -6.01 5.19
N TYR A 27 -7.82 -5.38 4.56
CA TYR A 27 -6.65 -6.03 3.99
C TYR A 27 -5.39 -5.19 4.16
N VAL A 28 -4.24 -5.87 4.14
CA VAL A 28 -2.91 -5.27 4.04
C VAL A 28 -2.36 -5.57 2.65
N ALA A 29 -1.98 -4.52 1.92
CA ALA A 29 -1.35 -4.63 0.62
C ALA A 29 0.17 -4.58 0.73
N THR A 30 0.86 -5.41 -0.05
CA THR A 30 2.30 -5.32 -0.25
C THR A 30 2.56 -4.76 -1.64
N TRP A 31 3.28 -3.65 -1.68
CA TRP A 31 3.62 -2.93 -2.90
C TRP A 31 5.10 -3.08 -3.22
N LYS A 32 5.42 -3.10 -4.51
CA LYS A 32 6.78 -3.10 -5.03
C LYS A 32 6.95 -1.90 -5.95
N ILE A 33 8.02 -1.16 -5.73
CA ILE A 33 8.51 -0.19 -6.71
C ILE A 33 9.59 -0.88 -7.51
N GLU A 34 9.44 -0.89 -8.83
CA GLU A 34 10.40 -1.48 -9.74
C GLU A 34 10.55 -0.53 -10.94
N ASN A 35 11.78 -0.12 -11.21
CA ASN A 35 12.11 0.95 -12.15
C ASN A 35 11.39 2.26 -11.76
N ASP A 36 10.44 2.71 -12.58
CA ASP A 36 9.67 3.94 -12.45
C ASP A 36 8.19 3.67 -12.08
N SER A 37 7.86 2.44 -11.66
CA SER A 37 6.47 1.99 -11.60
C SER A 37 6.13 1.32 -10.26
N LEU A 38 4.91 1.59 -9.79
CA LEU A 38 4.31 1.01 -8.60
C LEU A 38 3.49 -0.23 -8.98
N PHE A 39 3.74 -1.33 -8.29
CA PHE A 39 3.05 -2.59 -8.49
C PHE A 39 2.48 -3.14 -7.19
N LEU A 40 1.25 -3.65 -7.23
CA LEU A 40 0.70 -4.49 -6.18
C LEU A 40 1.22 -5.91 -6.36
N ILE A 41 1.85 -6.47 -5.33
CA ILE A 41 2.43 -7.83 -5.38
C ILE A 41 1.82 -8.81 -4.37
N GLY A 42 1.01 -8.31 -3.44
CA GLY A 42 0.39 -9.17 -2.44
C GLY A 42 -0.75 -8.49 -1.71
N LEU A 43 -1.71 -9.32 -1.31
CA LEU A 43 -2.80 -8.95 -0.40
C LEU A 43 -2.83 -9.97 0.73
N LYS A 44 -3.09 -9.50 1.94
CA LYS A 44 -3.36 -10.33 3.11
C LYS A 44 -4.60 -9.81 3.81
N ASP A 45 -5.39 -10.72 4.36
CA ASP A 45 -6.44 -10.36 5.31
C ASP A 45 -5.81 -9.62 6.51
N CYS A 46 -6.50 -8.62 7.03
CA CYS A 46 -5.89 -7.80 8.06
C CYS A 46 -5.85 -8.43 9.46
N CYS A 47 -6.83 -9.25 9.80
CA CYS A 47 -6.95 -9.81 11.15
C CYS A 47 -6.25 -11.16 11.27
N ASN A 48 -6.39 -12.03 10.26
CA ASN A 48 -5.80 -13.37 10.28
C ASN A 48 -4.51 -13.50 9.44
N PHE A 49 -4.13 -12.44 8.71
CA PHE A 49 -2.93 -12.39 7.87
C PHE A 49 -2.85 -13.47 6.78
N HIS A 50 -3.96 -14.16 6.49
CA HIS A 50 -4.01 -15.13 5.40
C HIS A 50 -3.81 -14.43 4.06
N SER A 51 -3.06 -15.08 3.17
CA SER A 51 -2.83 -14.54 1.84
C SER A 51 -4.12 -14.55 1.03
N ILE A 52 -4.39 -13.41 0.39
CA ILE A 52 -5.49 -13.26 -0.55
C ILE A 52 -4.89 -13.27 -1.97
N PRO A 53 -5.21 -14.27 -2.79
CA PRO A 53 -4.70 -14.34 -4.15
C PRO A 53 -5.15 -13.13 -4.99
N LEU A 54 -4.22 -12.45 -5.67
CA LEU A 54 -4.52 -11.29 -6.53
C LEU A 54 -5.62 -11.60 -7.57
N LYS A 55 -5.67 -12.83 -8.08
CA LYS A 55 -6.69 -13.33 -9.03
C LYS A 55 -8.13 -13.30 -8.49
N ARG A 56 -8.33 -13.15 -7.18
CA ARG A 56 -9.65 -12.95 -6.57
C ARG A 56 -10.19 -11.55 -6.84
N VAL A 57 -9.29 -10.59 -7.03
CA VAL A 57 -9.60 -9.16 -7.14
C VAL A 57 -9.43 -8.66 -8.58
N PHE A 58 -8.35 -9.08 -9.22
CA PHE A 58 -7.92 -8.65 -10.56
C PHE A 58 -8.09 -9.77 -11.58
N SER A 59 -8.34 -9.40 -12.83
CA SER A 59 -8.44 -10.37 -13.92
C SER A 59 -7.06 -10.95 -14.25
N LYS A 60 -7.02 -12.07 -14.99
CA LYS A 60 -5.75 -12.66 -15.45
C LYS A 60 -4.94 -11.69 -16.31
N ASN A 61 -5.60 -10.80 -17.06
CA ASN A 61 -4.94 -9.84 -17.94
C ASN A 61 -4.30 -8.68 -17.17
N ASP A 62 -4.81 -8.38 -15.97
CA ASP A 62 -4.25 -7.35 -15.09
C ASP A 62 -3.01 -7.85 -14.34
N ILE A 63 -2.83 -9.17 -14.24
CA ILE A 63 -1.74 -9.81 -13.49
C ILE A 63 -0.66 -10.27 -14.47
N ILE A 64 0.44 -9.54 -14.51
CA ILE A 64 1.62 -9.85 -15.33
C ILE A 64 2.75 -10.19 -14.37
N ASP A 65 3.45 -11.32 -14.55
CA ASP A 65 4.55 -11.75 -13.68
C ASP A 65 4.22 -11.71 -12.17
N LYS A 66 3.01 -12.13 -11.81
CA LYS A 66 2.47 -12.15 -10.43
C LYS A 66 2.34 -10.76 -9.77
N LYS A 67 2.36 -9.69 -10.56
CA LYS A 67 2.20 -8.30 -10.09
C LYS A 67 1.09 -7.59 -10.89
N VAL A 68 0.48 -6.57 -10.30
CA VAL A 68 -0.51 -5.71 -10.96
C VAL A 68 0.01 -4.29 -11.00
N PHE A 69 0.07 -3.69 -12.20
CA PHE A 69 0.47 -2.30 -12.34
C PHE A 69 -0.62 -1.38 -11.78
N ALA A 70 -0.23 -0.50 -10.84
CA ALA A 70 -1.16 0.34 -10.11
C ALA A 70 -1.56 1.60 -10.91
N ASN A 71 -2.02 1.44 -12.15
CA ASN A 71 -2.33 2.57 -13.05
C ASN A 71 -3.41 3.52 -12.51
N TRP A 72 -4.15 3.08 -11.51
CA TRP A 72 -5.20 3.83 -10.84
C TRP A 72 -4.69 4.72 -9.69
N TYR A 73 -3.43 4.56 -9.27
CA TYR A 73 -2.89 5.24 -8.10
C TYR A 73 -2.18 6.55 -8.47
N THR A 74 -2.72 7.67 -7.98
CA THR A 74 -2.12 9.01 -8.06
C THR A 74 -2.19 9.64 -6.67
N ASP A 75 -1.07 9.66 -5.95
CA ASP A 75 -0.91 10.34 -4.66
C ASP A 75 0.57 10.32 -4.23
N ASN A 76 0.85 10.90 -3.06
CA ASN A 76 2.14 10.83 -2.40
C ASN A 76 2.21 9.66 -1.42
N ILE A 77 3.32 8.93 -1.42
CA ILE A 77 3.64 7.94 -0.37
C ILE A 77 4.80 8.46 0.45
N THR A 78 4.60 8.51 1.77
CA THR A 78 5.66 8.79 2.74
C THR A 78 5.89 7.56 3.61
N ALA A 79 7.16 7.18 3.78
CA ALA A 79 7.53 6.07 4.66
C ALA A 79 8.84 6.36 5.40
N GLY A 80 8.93 5.93 6.66
CA GLY A 80 10.18 5.99 7.44
C GLY A 80 11.05 4.75 7.23
N PHE A 81 12.37 4.93 7.24
CA PHE A 81 13.34 3.83 7.16
C PHE A 81 14.66 4.18 7.87
N GLY A 82 15.50 3.17 8.11
CA GLY A 82 16.72 3.32 8.91
C GLY A 82 16.46 3.08 10.40
N LYS A 83 17.15 3.82 11.27
CA LYS A 83 16.98 3.66 12.72
C LYS A 83 15.61 4.18 13.18
N ASN A 84 14.87 3.38 13.94
CA ASN A 84 13.68 3.83 14.66
C ASN A 84 14.11 4.77 15.81
N LEU A 85 13.60 5.99 15.82
CA LEU A 85 13.94 7.03 16.79
C LEU A 85 12.94 7.12 17.95
N GLY A 86 11.80 6.44 17.85
CA GLY A 86 10.76 6.43 18.87
C GLY A 86 9.34 6.46 18.28
N PHE A 87 8.36 6.62 19.16
CA PHE A 87 6.96 6.74 18.82
C PHE A 87 6.45 8.12 19.28
N LEU A 88 5.81 8.87 18.39
CA LEU A 88 5.11 10.10 18.73
C LEU A 88 3.67 9.77 19.09
N GLU A 89 3.30 9.98 20.34
CA GLU A 89 1.93 9.71 20.83
C GLU A 89 0.92 10.67 20.18
N ASP A 90 1.26 11.96 20.02
CA ASP A 90 0.37 12.97 19.45
C ASP A 90 0.04 12.72 17.96
N GLU A 91 0.96 12.07 17.23
CA GLU A 91 0.81 11.77 15.81
C GLU A 91 0.52 10.29 15.54
N TRP A 92 0.46 9.49 16.61
CA TRP A 92 0.28 8.04 16.61
C TRP A 92 1.14 7.31 15.56
N ARG A 93 2.42 7.72 15.43
CA ARG A 93 3.34 7.17 14.43
C ARG A 93 4.76 6.97 14.94
N TYR A 94 5.45 6.00 14.36
CA TYR A 94 6.88 5.83 14.56
C TYR A 94 7.68 6.87 13.78
N ILE A 95 8.75 7.38 14.40
CA ILE A 95 9.74 8.24 13.74
C ILE A 95 10.94 7.39 13.34
N PHE A 96 11.49 7.68 12.17
CA PHE A 96 12.69 7.05 11.66
C PHE A 96 13.70 8.13 11.26
N GLU A 97 14.98 7.79 11.33
CA GLU A 97 16.10 8.64 10.92
C GLU A 97 15.92 9.24 9.52
N LYS A 98 15.37 8.45 8.60
CA LYS A 98 15.16 8.87 7.22
C LYS A 98 13.71 8.66 6.83
N GLN A 99 13.23 9.55 5.98
CA GLN A 99 11.94 9.42 5.32
C GLN A 99 12.15 9.40 3.81
N ILE A 100 11.39 8.54 3.14
CA ILE A 100 11.23 8.55 1.70
C ILE A 100 9.88 9.18 1.37
N VAL A 101 9.88 10.11 0.42
CA VAL A 101 8.68 10.71 -0.15
C VAL A 101 8.67 10.41 -1.65
N LEU A 102 7.57 9.82 -2.10
CA LEU A 102 7.32 9.46 -3.48
C LEU A 102 6.13 10.26 -3.99
N ILE A 103 6.27 10.86 -5.18
CA ILE A 103 5.15 11.46 -5.89
C ILE A 103 4.77 10.51 -7.02
N ILE A 104 3.53 10.02 -7.01
CA ILE A 104 3.06 9.00 -7.95
C ILE A 104 1.92 9.56 -8.79
N ASP A 105 2.00 9.40 -10.11
CA ASP A 105 0.89 9.67 -11.03
C ASP A 105 0.59 8.44 -11.88
N LYS A 106 -0.64 7.93 -11.78
CA LYS A 106 -1.13 6.74 -12.52
C LYS A 106 -0.17 5.56 -12.42
N GLY A 107 0.31 5.30 -11.21
CA GLY A 107 1.25 4.24 -10.90
C GLY A 107 2.71 4.51 -11.30
N LYS A 108 3.02 5.67 -11.90
CA LYS A 108 4.38 6.06 -12.26
C LYS A 108 5.00 6.94 -11.19
N ILE A 109 6.23 6.63 -10.81
CA ILE A 109 7.01 7.42 -9.86
C ILE A 109 7.55 8.65 -10.59
N MET A 110 6.96 9.81 -10.29
CA MET A 110 7.33 11.09 -10.88
C MET A 110 8.52 11.72 -10.15
N LYS A 111 8.60 11.48 -8.83
CA LYS A 111 9.69 11.97 -7.99
C LYS A 111 9.92 11.01 -6.82
N LEU A 112 11.18 10.84 -6.47
CA LEU A 112 11.62 10.20 -5.24
C LEU A 112 12.57 11.17 -4.54
N SER A 113 12.30 11.46 -3.28
CA SER A 113 13.17 12.25 -2.41
C SER A 113 13.36 11.57 -1.08
N ILE A 114 14.56 11.69 -0.52
CA ILE A 114 14.92 11.19 0.79
C ILE A 114 15.26 12.41 1.66
N SER A 115 14.65 12.50 2.82
CA SER A 115 14.98 13.49 3.86
C SER A 115 15.47 12.77 5.12
N THR A 116 16.27 13.48 5.90
CA THR A 116 16.73 13.03 7.22
C THR A 116 16.02 13.87 8.26
N GLU A 117 15.50 13.24 9.32
CA GLU A 117 15.08 13.95 10.53
C GLU A 117 16.34 14.48 11.22
N ASN A 118 16.41 15.79 11.47
CA ASN A 118 17.54 16.46 12.13
C ASN A 118 17.40 16.39 13.66
#